data_AF-A0A1H5HLX3-F1
#
_entry.id   AF-A0A1H5HLX3-F1
#
_cell.length_a   1.000
_cell.length_b   1.000
_cell.length_c   1.000
_cell.angle_alpha   90.00
_cell.angle_beta   90.00
_cell.angle_gamma   90.00
#
_symmetry.space_group_name_H-M   'P 1'
#
loop_
_entity.id
_entity.type
_entity.pdbx_description
1 polymer ?
#
loop_
_entity_poly.entity_id
_entity_poly.type
_entity_poly.pdbx_seq_one_letter_code
_entity_poly.pdbx_strand_id
1 'polypeptide(L)'
;MEARIAIVGGCDGDLPSLYQWLTGEDELRGHVRVARRPMRETDLGSAGDLLTVALSAGGAGSVLSSALITWLKTRRTSAKITVEAGNRSITLEIDTLRDATALLEQVLRADRDDADRSA
;
A
#
# COMPACT_ATOMS: atom_id res chain seq x y z
N MET A 1 -7.34 11.42 -3.62
CA MET A 1 -7.43 10.33 -2.63
C MET A 1 -6.05 9.99 -2.06
N GLU A 2 -5.98 9.39 -0.87
CA GLU A 2 -4.73 8.92 -0.24
C GLU A 2 -4.87 7.43 0.13
N ALA A 3 -3.89 6.62 -0.24
CA ALA A 3 -3.73 5.24 0.20
C ALA A 3 -2.53 5.13 1.14
N ARG A 4 -2.71 4.53 2.31
CA ARG A 4 -1.66 4.28 3.29
C ARG A 4 -1.32 2.80 3.30
N ILE A 5 -0.04 2.46 3.31
CA ILE A 5 0.47 1.10 3.27
C ILE A 5 1.40 0.93 4.47
N ALA A 6 1.03 0.09 5.42
CA ALA A 6 1.86 -0.30 6.56
C ALA A 6 2.40 -1.70 6.34
N ILE A 7 3.65 -1.96 6.71
CA ILE A 7 4.21 -3.30 6.75
C ILE A 7 4.35 -3.70 8.22
N VAL A 8 3.74 -4.82 8.60
CA VAL A 8 3.78 -5.41 9.94
C VAL A 8 4.59 -6.70 9.87
N GLY A 9 5.60 -6.82 10.74
CA GLY A 9 6.50 -7.97 10.76
C GLY A 9 7.49 -8.05 9.57
N GLY A 10 7.64 -6.96 8.81
CA GLY A 10 8.69 -6.83 7.80
C GLY A 10 10.04 -6.43 8.41
N CYS A 11 11.10 -6.52 7.61
CA CYS A 11 12.43 -6.02 7.97
C CYS A 11 12.55 -4.51 7.70
N ASP A 12 13.47 -3.82 8.37
CA ASP A 12 13.72 -2.37 8.18
C ASP A 12 14.00 -1.96 6.72
N GLY A 13 14.43 -2.90 5.87
CA GLY A 13 14.68 -2.68 4.45
C GLY A 13 13.46 -2.80 3.54
N ASP A 14 12.31 -3.26 4.05
CA ASP A 14 11.15 -3.61 3.23
C ASP A 14 10.40 -2.39 2.75
N LEU A 15 10.19 -1.45 3.67
CA LEU A 15 9.54 -0.18 3.38
C LEU A 15 10.34 0.70 2.41
N PRO A 16 11.66 0.93 2.57
CA PRO A 16 12.44 1.67 1.58
C PRO A 16 12.53 0.94 0.23
N SER A 17 12.54 -0.40 0.21
CA SER A 17 12.45 -1.16 -1.05
C SER A 17 11.12 -0.92 -1.76
N LEU A 18 10.01 -0.96 -1.01
CA LEU A 18 8.68 -0.71 -1.55
C LEU A 18 8.54 0.74 -2.03
N TYR A 19 9.04 1.69 -1.25
CA TYR A 19 9.10 3.10 -1.63
C TYR A 19 9.82 3.28 -2.96
N GLN A 20 11.02 2.69 -3.11
CA GLN A 20 11.80 2.78 -4.33
C GLN A 20 11.02 2.22 -5.53
N TRP A 21 10.35 1.09 -5.34
CA TRP A 21 9.52 0.47 -6.38
C TRP A 21 8.37 1.39 -6.80
N LEU A 22 7.61 1.91 -5.85
CA LEU A 22 6.47 2.81 -6.12
C LEU A 22 6.93 4.12 -6.77
N THR A 23 8.07 4.68 -6.36
CA THR A 23 8.62 5.91 -6.97
C THR A 23 9.22 5.69 -8.36
N GLY A 24 9.47 4.43 -8.72
CA GLY A 24 9.91 4.02 -10.06
C GLY A 24 8.80 4.15 -11.10
N GLU A 25 7.53 4.09 -10.68
CA GLU A 25 6.37 4.23 -11.56
C GLU A 25 6.09 5.72 -11.84
N ASP A 26 6.02 6.10 -13.12
CA ASP A 26 5.83 7.50 -13.52
C ASP A 26 4.53 8.10 -12.98
N GLU A 27 3.44 7.33 -12.89
CA GLU A 27 2.15 7.81 -12.37
C GLU A 27 2.12 8.01 -10.84
N LEU A 28 3.05 7.40 -10.11
CA LEU A 28 3.16 7.50 -8.65
C LEU A 28 4.35 8.34 -8.21
N ARG A 29 5.26 8.68 -9.14
CA ARG A 29 6.43 9.50 -8.87
C ARG A 29 6.01 10.85 -8.31
N GLY A 30 6.55 11.19 -7.13
CA GLY A 30 6.23 12.42 -6.42
C GLY A 30 4.93 12.39 -5.60
N HIS A 31 4.15 11.31 -5.72
CA HIS A 31 2.92 11.08 -4.96
C HIS A 31 3.11 10.15 -3.76
N VAL A 32 4.26 9.49 -3.65
CA VAL A 32 4.62 8.61 -2.54
C VAL A 32 5.36 9.40 -1.45
N ARG A 33 4.93 9.26 -0.20
CA ARG A 33 5.52 9.86 0.99
C ARG A 33 5.70 8.81 2.08
N VAL A 34 6.84 8.83 2.74
CA VAL A 34 7.06 8.01 3.95
C VAL A 34 6.44 8.75 5.15
N ALA A 35 5.61 8.07 5.90
CA ALA A 35 5.03 8.51 7.15
C ALA A 35 5.45 7.55 8.27
N ARG A 36 5.62 8.05 9.49
CA ARG A 36 5.85 7.19 10.66
C ARG A 36 4.52 6.92 11.34
N ARG A 37 4.16 5.66 11.53
CA ARG A 37 3.00 5.32 12.36
C ARG A 37 3.43 5.40 13.83
N PRO A 38 2.66 6.05 14.71
CA PRO A 38 2.89 5.90 16.15
C PRO A 38 2.64 4.43 16.51
N MET A 39 3.66 3.80 17.09
CA MET A 39 3.59 2.42 17.60
C MET A 39 2.37 2.31 18.53
N ARG A 40 1.46 1.37 18.26
CA ARG A 40 0.45 1.00 19.26
C ARG A 40 1.08 -0.05 20.16
N GLU A 41 0.96 0.13 21.48
CA GLU A 41 1.57 -0.73 22.52
C GLU A 41 1.26 -2.23 22.38
N THR A 42 0.26 -2.63 21.59
CA THR A 42 -0.07 -4.02 21.29
C THR A 42 0.76 -4.66 20.17
N ASP A 43 1.51 -3.87 19.40
CA ASP A 43 2.45 -4.36 18.38
C ASP A 43 3.82 -4.52 19.04
N LEU A 44 4.10 -5.72 19.54
CA LEU A 44 5.36 -6.06 20.20
C LEU A 44 6.57 -5.80 19.28
N GLY A 45 7.18 -4.62 19.43
CA GLY A 45 8.61 -4.42 19.16
C GLY A 45 9.03 -4.06 17.74
N SER A 46 8.13 -3.75 16.80
CA SER A 46 8.56 -3.23 15.49
C SER A 46 8.01 -1.83 15.23
N ALA A 47 8.91 -0.89 14.96
CA ALA A 47 8.55 0.44 14.48
C ALA A 47 7.89 0.28 13.10
N GLY A 48 6.56 0.21 13.07
CA GLY A 48 5.85 0.12 11.80
C GLY A 48 6.00 1.43 11.02
N ASP A 49 6.90 1.47 10.04
CA ASP A 49 6.90 2.55 9.07
C ASP A 49 5.67 2.44 8.14
N LEU A 50 5.18 3.58 7.70
CA LEU A 50 3.99 3.73 6.86
C LEU A 50 4.37 4.42 5.56
N LEU A 51 3.83 3.96 4.44
CA LEU A 51 3.90 4.64 3.15
C LEU A 51 2.55 5.26 2.86
N THR A 52 2.55 6.49 2.37
CA THR A 52 1.35 7.25 2.03
C THR A 52 1.45 7.62 0.57
N VAL A 53 0.49 7.20 -0.23
CA VAL A 53 0.46 7.42 -1.68
C VAL A 53 -0.76 8.25 -2.03
N ALA A 54 -0.53 9.42 -2.60
CA ALA A 54 -1.60 10.24 -3.15
C ALA A 54 -2.10 9.60 -4.45
N LEU A 55 -3.30 9.04 -4.42
CA LEU A 55 -4.01 8.56 -5.59
C LEU A 55 -4.77 9.74 -6.21
N SER A 56 -4.23 10.29 -7.28
CA SER A 56 -4.92 11.26 -8.12
C SER A 56 -5.90 10.51 -9.05
N ALA A 57 -7.10 11.06 -9.24
CA ALA A 57 -8.08 10.48 -10.15
C ALA A 57 -7.47 10.39 -11.56
N GLY A 58 -7.35 9.18 -12.11
CA GLY A 58 -6.67 8.95 -13.40
C GLY A 58 -5.85 7.66 -13.53
N GLY A 59 -6.16 6.59 -12.79
CA GLY A 59 -5.51 5.28 -12.98
C GLY A 59 -4.29 5.00 -12.10
N ALA A 60 -3.85 5.96 -11.28
CA ALA A 60 -2.76 5.79 -10.30
C ALA A 60 -2.99 4.57 -9.38
N GLY A 61 -4.25 4.22 -9.12
CA GLY A 61 -4.60 3.05 -8.35
C GLY A 61 -4.22 1.70 -9.00
N SER A 62 -4.44 1.55 -10.31
CA SER A 62 -4.09 0.33 -11.05
C SER A 62 -2.57 0.13 -11.10
N VAL A 63 -1.84 1.25 -11.19
CA VAL A 63 -0.37 1.29 -11.18
C VAL A 63 0.15 0.89 -9.81
N LEU A 64 -0.38 1.47 -8.73
CA LEU A 64 -0.03 1.09 -7.36
C LEU A 64 -0.26 -0.39 -7.11
N SER A 65 -1.39 -0.92 -7.61
CA SER A 65 -1.71 -2.34 -7.48
C SER A 65 -0.68 -3.21 -8.21
N SER A 66 -0.39 -2.88 -9.47
CA SER A 66 0.58 -3.61 -10.32
C SER A 66 1.99 -3.55 -9.75
N ALA A 67 2.41 -2.38 -9.28
CA ALA A 67 3.70 -2.13 -8.67
C ALA A 67 3.87 -2.95 -7.39
N LEU A 68 2.85 -2.95 -6.50
CA LEU A 68 2.88 -3.76 -5.29
C LEU A 68 2.93 -5.26 -5.65
N ILE A 69 2.06 -5.74 -6.55
CA ILE A 69 2.06 -7.15 -6.98
C ILE A 69 3.41 -7.57 -7.54
N THR A 70 4.06 -6.69 -8.32
CA THR A 70 5.37 -6.98 -8.92
C THR A 70 6.45 -7.04 -7.85
N TRP A 71 6.49 -6.06 -6.94
CA TRP A 71 7.39 -6.06 -5.79
C TRP A 71 7.23 -7.33 -4.92
N LEU A 72 5.98 -7.76 -4.71
CA LEU A 72 5.65 -9.00 -3.99
C LEU A 72 6.13 -10.25 -4.71
N LYS A 73 6.01 -10.31 -6.04
CA LYS A 73 6.57 -11.43 -6.82
C LYS A 73 8.09 -11.49 -6.71
N THR A 74 8.75 -10.35 -6.60
CA THR A 74 10.21 -10.27 -6.48
C THR A 74 10.71 -10.69 -5.10
N ARG A 75 9.91 -10.52 -4.03
CA ARG A 75 10.26 -10.95 -2.66
C ARG A 75 9.52 -12.22 -2.24
N ARG A 76 10.25 -13.32 -2.08
CA ARG A 76 9.75 -14.57 -1.44
C ARG A 76 9.69 -14.48 0.09
N THR A 77 9.20 -13.37 0.64
CA THR A 77 9.12 -13.19 2.10
C THR A 77 7.67 -13.05 2.50
N SER A 78 7.23 -13.88 3.45
CA SER A 78 5.94 -13.78 4.09
C SER A 78 5.94 -12.56 5.02
N ALA A 79 5.34 -11.46 4.57
CA ALA A 79 5.15 -10.25 5.34
C ALA A 79 3.66 -9.94 5.45
N LYS A 80 3.24 -9.24 6.51
CA LYS A 80 1.85 -8.81 6.66
C LYS A 80 1.76 -7.35 6.26
N ILE A 81 1.03 -7.03 5.20
CA ILE A 81 0.89 -5.66 4.71
C ILE A 81 -0.53 -5.18 4.97
N THR A 82 -0.67 -4.03 5.60
CA THR A 82 -1.96 -3.38 5.81
C THR A 82 -2.08 -2.22 4.83
N VAL A 83 -3.09 -2.25 3.97
CA VAL A 83 -3.40 -1.16 3.04
C VAL A 83 -4.69 -0.48 3.50
N GLU A 84 -4.60 0.79 3.86
CA GLU A 84 -5.71 1.65 4.23
C GLU A 84 -6.01 2.62 3.09
N ALA A 85 -7.20 2.56 2.51
CA ALA A 85 -7.65 3.50 1.49
C ALA A 85 -8.95 4.17 1.98
N GLY A 86 -8.88 5.46 2.30
CA GLY A 86 -10.00 6.20 2.87
C GLY A 86 -10.47 5.62 4.22
N ASN A 87 -11.70 5.13 4.29
CA ASN A 87 -12.29 4.58 5.53
C ASN A 87 -12.12 3.05 5.68
N ARG A 88 -11.43 2.40 4.75
CA ARG A 88 -11.29 0.94 4.72
C ARG A 88 -9.83 0.55 4.86
N SER A 89 -9.57 -0.32 5.82
CA SER A 89 -8.28 -0.97 6.08
C SER A 89 -8.38 -2.44 5.72
N ILE A 90 -7.51 -2.93 4.83
CA ILE A 90 -7.39 -4.35 4.50
C ILE A 90 -6.01 -4.80 4.92
N THR A 91 -5.95 -5.90 5.65
CA THR A 91 -4.68 -6.55 5.99
C THR A 91 -4.51 -7.77 5.10
N LEU A 92 -3.39 -7.80 4.38
CA LEU A 92 -3.00 -8.86 3.48
C LEU A 92 -1.85 -9.63 4.12
N GLU A 93 -2.00 -10.94 4.20
CA GLU A 93 -0.94 -11.84 4.64
C GLU A 93 -0.30 -12.45 3.41
N ILE A 94 0.95 -12.08 3.15
CA ILE A 94 1.55 -12.30 1.84
C ILE A 94 2.08 -13.72 1.78
N ASP A 95 1.19 -14.60 1.37
CA ASP A 95 1.51 -16.00 1.07
C ASP A 95 1.01 -16.40 -0.32
N THR A 96 0.05 -15.67 -0.93
CA THR A 96 -0.57 -16.13 -2.18
C THR A 96 -1.02 -15.04 -3.17
N LEU A 97 -1.17 -15.43 -4.45
CA LEU A 97 -1.80 -14.63 -5.53
C LEU A 97 -3.20 -14.09 -5.19
N ARG A 98 -3.87 -14.61 -4.14
CA ARG A 98 -5.18 -14.14 -3.70
C ARG A 98 -5.12 -12.71 -3.14
N ASP A 99 -4.01 -12.35 -2.51
CA ASP A 99 -3.78 -11.03 -1.96
C ASP A 99 -3.67 -9.96 -3.06
N ALA A 100 -3.10 -10.33 -4.20
CA ALA A 100 -3.01 -9.47 -5.38
C ALA A 100 -4.39 -9.04 -5.92
N THR A 101 -5.35 -9.97 -5.95
CA THR A 101 -6.72 -9.68 -6.41
C THR A 101 -7.46 -8.80 -5.41
N ALA A 102 -7.30 -9.06 -4.11
CA ALA A 102 -7.91 -8.24 -3.06
C ALA A 102 -7.43 -6.78 -3.13
N LEU A 103 -6.15 -6.58 -3.45
CA LEU A 103 -5.56 -5.26 -3.66
C LEU A 103 -6.17 -4.55 -4.88
N LEU A 104 -6.22 -5.22 -6.04
CA LEU A 104 -6.82 -4.65 -7.27
C LEU A 104 -8.28 -4.23 -7.05
N GLU A 105 -9.08 -5.11 -6.44
CA GLU A 105 -10.48 -4.81 -6.09
C GLU A 105 -10.58 -3.63 -5.12
N GLN A 106 -9.72 -3.56 -4.11
CA GLN A 106 -9.72 -2.46 -3.14
C GLN A 106 -9.43 -1.13 -3.83
N VAL A 107 -8.42 -1.09 -4.68
CA VAL A 107 -8.00 0.15 -5.32
C VAL A 107 -8.98 0.59 -6.40
N LEU A 108 -9.53 -0.35 -7.19
CA LEU A 108 -10.61 -0.06 -8.15
C LEU A 108 -11.89 0.44 -7.46
N ARG A 109 -12.21 -0.07 -6.27
CA ARG A 109 -13.35 0.43 -5.47
C ARG A 109 -13.06 1.78 -4.84
N ALA A 110 -11.83 2.01 -4.39
CA ALA A 110 -11.42 3.28 -3.82
C ALA A 110 -11.57 4.42 -4.83
N ASP A 111 -11.21 4.19 -6.10
CA ASP A 111 -11.39 5.13 -7.21
C ASP A 111 -12.88 5.53 -7.41
N ARG A 112 -13.82 4.57 -7.25
CA ARG A 112 -15.26 4.82 -7.39
C ARG A 112 -15.91 5.56 -6.21
N ASP A 113 -15.44 5.37 -4.97
CA ASP A 113 -16.04 5.99 -3.76
C ASP A 113 -15.79 7.51 -3.71
N ASP A 114 -14.69 8.00 -4.32
CA ASP A 114 -14.35 9.43 -4.37
C ASP A 114 -15.23 10.20 -5.37
N ALA A 115 -15.62 9.54 -6.48
CA ALA A 115 -16.51 10.13 -7.49
C ALA A 115 -17.91 10.46 -6.93
N ASP A 116 -18.37 9.71 -5.92
CA ASP A 116 -19.69 9.90 -5.29
C ASP A 116 -19.67 11.01 -4.23
N ARG A 117 -18.53 11.28 -3.60
CA ARG A 117 -18.38 12.31 -2.54
C ARG A 117 -18.28 13.75 -3.07
N SER A 118 -18.24 13.93 -4.40
CA SER A 118 -18.11 15.24 -5.06
C SER A 118 -19.43 15.80 -5.62
N ALA A 119 -20.59 15.21 -5.31
CA ALA A 119 -21.91 15.63 -5.79
C ALA A 119 -22.80 16.24 -4.68
#